data_AF-A0A836XIK4-F1
#
_entry.id   AF-A0A836XIK4-F1
#
_cell.length_a   1.000
_cell.length_b   1.000
_cell.length_c   1.000
_cell.angle_alpha   90.00
_cell.angle_beta   90.00
_cell.angle_gamma   90.00
#
_symmetry.space_group_name_H-M   'P 1'
#
loop_
_entity.id
_entity.type
_entity.pdbx_description
1 polymer ?
#
loop_
_entity_poly.entity_id
_entity_poly.type
_entity_poly.pdbx_seq_one_letter_code
_entity_poly.pdbx_strand_id
1 'polypeptide(L)'
;MNSFISPALQQWIGDSRNPTQAGLCAQIAVGFNRLDFGFIDNLLADECTYGSQSVLEDLEGREAVAHYLSGKLDTLRRSGASVLVRAELAQESMDGNPCVALYQRKSTFGKSGIGDLIGYTTVEVNESGKVVRFFTITAVPRPESCRRSGLFPGLDAETVERDKNFTGGTLPRSEEVTFVLFAMEGIEGMRDSVEGILPDFLPIHLDQKTDQDEACYHHSIIMFPTLDIVYEEQIVRRIEGYHPADQLREKLADLFD
;
A
#
# COMPACT_ATOMS: atom_id res chain seq x y z
N MET A 1 -8.82 29.16 0.38
CA MET A 1 -8.60 27.75 0.76
C MET A 1 -9.96 27.16 1.11
N ASN A 2 -10.42 26.13 0.38
CA ASN A 2 -11.55 25.20 0.68
C ASN A 2 -12.22 24.68 -0.61
N SER A 3 -11.46 24.14 -1.58
CA SER A 3 -12.05 23.57 -2.82
C SER A 3 -12.12 22.03 -2.82
N PHE A 4 -11.90 21.37 -1.69
CA PHE A 4 -11.82 19.89 -1.60
C PHE A 4 -12.93 19.27 -0.76
N ILE A 5 -13.88 20.09 -0.29
CA ILE A 5 -14.98 19.66 0.56
C ILE A 5 -16.24 19.57 -0.29
N SER A 6 -16.63 18.35 -0.65
CA SER A 6 -17.91 18.08 -1.33
C SER A 6 -19.05 18.00 -0.30
N PRO A 7 -20.32 18.20 -0.74
CA PRO A 7 -21.48 18.00 0.15
C PRO A 7 -21.52 16.61 0.79
N ALA A 8 -21.15 15.57 0.04
CA ALA A 8 -21.07 14.20 0.55
C ALA A 8 -20.00 14.07 1.64
N LEU A 9 -18.86 14.75 1.50
CA LEU A 9 -17.81 14.76 2.53
C LEU A 9 -18.28 15.49 3.80
N GLN A 10 -18.97 16.63 3.67
CA GLN A 10 -19.52 17.34 4.82
C GLN A 10 -20.55 16.50 5.58
N GLN A 11 -21.43 15.83 4.82
CA GLN A 11 -22.41 14.93 5.41
C GLN A 11 -21.73 13.77 6.14
N TRP A 12 -20.74 13.12 5.52
CA TRP A 12 -20.01 12.03 6.18
C TRP A 12 -19.30 12.46 7.47
N ILE A 13 -18.70 13.66 7.48
CA ILE A 13 -18.09 14.23 8.70
C ILE A 13 -19.16 14.53 9.76
N GLY A 14 -20.29 15.12 9.36
CA GLY A 14 -21.39 15.47 10.27
C GLY A 14 -22.11 14.26 10.87
N ASP A 15 -22.24 13.18 10.10
CA ASP A 15 -22.89 11.93 10.52
C ASP A 15 -21.95 11.03 11.34
N SER A 16 -20.66 11.39 11.45
CA SER A 16 -19.67 10.65 12.22
C SER A 16 -19.92 10.72 13.73
N ARG A 17 -19.67 9.62 14.45
CA ARG A 17 -19.63 9.59 15.93
C ARG A 17 -18.60 10.54 16.51
N ASN A 18 -17.51 10.77 15.78
CA ASN A 18 -16.45 11.71 16.13
C ASN A 18 -16.19 12.64 14.92
N PRO A 19 -16.92 13.76 14.80
CA PRO A 19 -16.76 14.68 13.67
C PRO A 19 -15.37 15.31 13.58
N THR A 20 -14.73 15.57 14.72
CA THR A 20 -13.35 16.10 14.76
C THR A 20 -12.37 15.10 14.13
N GLN A 21 -12.41 13.85 14.58
CA GLN A 21 -11.58 12.78 14.01
C GLN A 21 -11.90 12.52 12.53
N ALA A 22 -13.18 12.55 12.15
CA ALA A 22 -13.59 12.43 10.74
C ALA A 22 -13.02 13.56 9.87
N GLY A 23 -13.01 14.80 10.37
CA GLY A 23 -12.40 15.94 9.68
C GLY A 23 -10.88 15.79 9.52
N LEU A 24 -10.19 15.22 10.52
CA LEU A 24 -8.76 14.91 10.43
C LEU A 24 -8.50 13.77 9.43
N CYS A 25 -9.27 12.68 9.48
CA CYS A 25 -9.19 11.59 8.50
C CYS A 25 -9.42 12.10 7.06
N ALA A 26 -10.33 13.05 6.85
CA ALA A 26 -10.52 13.71 5.56
C ALA A 26 -9.27 14.44 5.08
N GLN A 27 -8.62 15.22 5.94
CA GLN A 27 -7.38 15.92 5.58
C GLN A 27 -6.21 14.96 5.34
N ILE A 28 -6.09 13.90 6.15
CA ILE A 28 -5.10 12.84 5.94
C ILE A 28 -5.32 12.15 4.60
N ALA A 29 -6.57 11.80 4.25
CA ALA A 29 -6.89 11.20 2.97
C ALA A 29 -6.54 12.12 1.80
N VAL A 30 -6.77 13.44 1.90
CA VAL A 30 -6.30 14.42 0.91
C VAL A 30 -4.77 14.36 0.78
N GLY A 31 -4.03 14.34 1.89
CA GLY A 31 -2.57 14.26 1.88
C GLY A 31 -2.03 13.02 1.15
N PHE A 32 -2.63 11.85 1.38
CA PHE A 32 -2.27 10.62 0.65
C PHE A 32 -2.69 10.66 -0.82
N ASN A 33 -3.92 11.09 -1.12
CA ASN A 33 -4.40 11.12 -2.50
C ASN A 33 -3.65 12.12 -3.38
N ARG A 34 -3.11 13.19 -2.79
CA ARG A 34 -2.32 14.22 -3.48
C ARG A 34 -0.83 14.04 -3.34
N LEU A 35 -0.41 13.07 -2.53
CA LEU A 35 0.98 12.89 -2.13
C LEU A 35 1.56 14.23 -1.65
N ASP A 36 0.89 14.90 -0.72
CA ASP A 36 1.27 16.22 -0.22
C ASP A 36 1.17 16.25 1.32
N PHE A 37 2.33 16.29 1.96
CA PHE A 37 2.45 16.31 3.42
C PHE A 37 1.91 17.61 4.03
N GLY A 38 1.79 18.70 3.27
CA GLY A 38 1.26 19.97 3.78
C GLY A 38 -0.17 19.89 4.32
N PHE A 39 -0.95 18.89 3.87
CA PHE A 39 -2.28 18.60 4.41
C PHE A 39 -2.27 17.85 5.75
N ILE A 40 -1.12 17.29 6.15
CA ILE A 40 -0.96 16.47 7.36
C ILE A 40 -0.12 17.18 8.41
N ASP A 41 0.91 17.92 8.02
CA ASP A 41 1.89 18.53 8.94
C ASP A 41 1.24 19.30 10.10
N ASN A 42 0.30 20.18 9.78
CA ASN A 42 -0.39 21.01 10.77
C ASN A 42 -1.39 20.25 11.64
N LEU A 43 -1.63 18.96 11.38
CA LEU A 43 -2.53 18.13 12.18
C LEU A 43 -1.80 17.52 13.39
N LEU A 44 -0.48 17.37 13.30
CA LEU A 44 0.32 16.66 14.30
C LEU A 44 0.50 17.50 15.57
N ALA A 45 0.29 16.87 16.73
CA ALA A 45 0.72 17.40 18.02
C ALA A 45 2.24 17.25 18.18
N ASP A 46 2.86 17.99 19.11
CA ASP A 46 4.31 17.93 19.32
C ASP A 46 4.74 16.58 19.89
N GLU A 47 3.88 16.00 20.73
CA GLU A 47 4.02 14.70 21.39
C GLU A 47 3.54 13.51 20.56
N CYS A 48 3.23 13.69 19.27
CA CYS A 48 2.56 12.66 18.51
C CYS A 48 3.44 11.42 18.29
N THR A 49 2.80 10.26 18.15
CA THR A 49 3.47 9.01 17.76
C THR A 49 2.94 8.45 16.45
N TYR A 50 3.79 7.72 15.75
CA TYR A 50 3.42 6.91 14.59
C TYR A 50 3.74 5.44 14.86
N GLY A 51 2.75 4.57 14.69
CA GLY A 51 2.93 3.13 14.79
C GLY A 51 2.28 2.37 13.63
N SER A 52 2.70 1.14 13.43
CA SER A 52 2.07 0.22 12.49
C SER A 52 2.35 -1.23 12.89
N GLN A 53 1.44 -2.14 12.53
CA GLN A 53 1.66 -3.57 12.69
C GLN A 53 2.79 -4.13 11.81
N SER A 54 3.32 -3.32 10.89
CA SER A 54 4.43 -3.66 10.02
C SER A 54 5.76 -3.01 10.44
N VAL A 55 5.80 -2.23 11.52
CA VAL A 55 7.04 -1.66 12.09
C VAL A 55 7.29 -2.21 13.49
N LEU A 56 8.56 -2.37 13.86
CA LEU A 56 8.96 -2.96 15.14
C LEU A 56 8.89 -1.98 16.31
N GLU A 57 9.10 -0.68 16.04
CA GLU A 57 9.13 0.38 17.04
C GLU A 57 8.28 1.57 16.56
N ASP A 58 7.49 2.14 17.48
CA ASP A 58 6.73 3.36 17.23
C ASP A 58 7.70 4.54 17.13
N LEU A 59 7.46 5.45 16.17
CA LEU A 59 8.17 6.72 16.09
C LEU A 59 7.56 7.69 17.10
N GLU A 60 8.41 8.41 17.82
CA GLU A 60 7.99 9.35 18.85
C GLU A 60 8.38 10.78 18.53
N GLY A 61 7.44 11.70 18.73
CA GLY A 61 7.63 13.13 18.53
C GLY A 61 7.35 13.59 17.11
N ARG A 62 6.84 14.82 17.00
CA ARG A 62 6.43 15.43 15.73
C ARG A 62 7.49 15.37 14.63
N GLU A 63 8.74 15.67 14.95
CA GLU A 63 9.81 15.73 13.94
C GLU A 63 10.05 14.37 13.29
N ALA A 64 10.15 13.30 14.07
CA ALA A 64 10.36 11.94 13.56
C ALA A 64 9.16 11.47 12.73
N VAL A 65 7.94 11.70 13.23
CA VAL A 65 6.70 11.35 12.52
C VAL A 65 6.58 12.14 11.20
N ALA A 66 6.83 13.45 11.22
CA ALA A 66 6.78 14.30 10.04
C ALA A 66 7.83 13.90 9.01
N HIS A 67 9.06 13.64 9.44
CA HIS A 67 10.13 13.17 8.56
C HIS A 67 9.76 11.84 7.88
N TYR A 68 9.25 10.88 8.64
CA TYR A 68 8.81 9.60 8.09
C TYR A 68 7.67 9.74 7.08
N LEU A 69 6.59 10.45 7.45
CA LEU A 69 5.42 10.59 6.58
C LEU A 69 5.74 11.40 5.32
N SER A 70 6.48 12.49 5.44
CA SER A 70 6.92 13.28 4.28
C SER A 70 7.82 12.45 3.34
N GLY A 71 8.81 11.73 3.89
CA GLY A 71 9.67 10.83 3.12
C GLY A 71 8.90 9.71 2.40
N LYS A 72 7.87 9.15 3.04
CA LYS A 72 6.98 8.15 2.44
C LYS A 72 6.20 8.73 1.25
N LEU A 73 5.58 9.90 1.41
CA LEU A 73 4.83 10.56 0.34
C LEU A 73 5.76 10.99 -0.81
N ASP A 74 6.97 11.44 -0.51
CA ASP A 74 7.97 11.80 -1.52
C ASP A 74 8.47 10.59 -2.32
N THR A 75 8.62 9.43 -1.66
CA THR A 75 8.98 8.17 -2.32
C THR A 75 7.87 7.75 -3.27
N LEU A 76 6.61 7.75 -2.82
CA LEU A 76 5.45 7.45 -3.66
C LEU A 76 5.34 8.41 -4.85
N ARG A 77 5.64 9.71 -4.64
CA ARG A 77 5.63 10.70 -5.73
C ARG A 77 6.70 10.40 -6.77
N ARG A 78 7.88 9.96 -6.35
CA ARG A 78 8.99 9.58 -7.24
C ARG A 78 8.70 8.29 -8.02
N SER A 79 7.93 7.36 -7.45
CA SER A 79 7.48 6.14 -8.16
C SER A 79 6.57 6.46 -9.35
N GLY A 80 5.91 7.62 -9.37
CA GLY A 80 5.10 8.08 -10.51
C GLY A 80 3.95 7.13 -10.83
N ALA A 81 3.69 6.89 -12.13
CA ALA A 81 2.57 6.08 -12.59
C ALA A 81 2.72 4.57 -12.30
N SER A 82 3.92 4.10 -11.95
CA SER A 82 4.18 2.69 -11.64
C SER A 82 3.48 2.25 -10.36
N VAL A 83 3.31 3.15 -9.38
CA VAL A 83 2.65 2.87 -8.11
C VAL A 83 1.49 3.83 -7.89
N LEU A 84 0.27 3.28 -7.83
CA LEU A 84 -0.90 4.02 -7.41
C LEU A 84 -1.07 3.89 -5.89
N VAL A 85 -1.31 5.00 -5.20
CA VAL A 85 -1.80 4.99 -3.81
C VAL A 85 -3.08 5.80 -3.72
N ARG A 86 -4.09 5.25 -3.04
CA ARG A 86 -5.38 5.90 -2.83
C ARG A 86 -5.83 5.75 -1.39
N ALA A 87 -6.39 6.83 -0.85
CA ALA A 87 -6.91 6.92 0.49
C ALA A 87 -8.42 7.15 0.45
N GLU A 88 -9.17 6.18 0.95
CA GLU A 88 -10.62 6.21 1.05
C GLU A 88 -11.02 6.47 2.50
N LEU A 89 -12.06 7.27 2.72
CA LEU A 89 -12.64 7.39 4.06
C LEU A 89 -13.39 6.12 4.43
N ALA A 90 -13.24 5.68 5.67
CA ALA A 90 -13.87 4.48 6.18
C ALA A 90 -14.20 4.61 7.67
N GLN A 91 -14.91 3.62 8.19
CA GLN A 91 -15.18 3.46 9.61
C GLN A 91 -14.71 2.09 10.07
N GLU A 92 -14.12 2.03 11.26
CA GLU A 92 -13.80 0.77 11.92
C GLU A 92 -15.09 0.00 12.25
N SER A 93 -15.09 -1.31 12.00
CA SER A 93 -16.32 -2.10 12.15
C SER A 93 -16.76 -2.31 13.60
N MET A 94 -15.81 -2.28 14.55
CA MET A 94 -16.04 -2.59 15.97
C MET A 94 -16.69 -1.42 16.72
N ASP A 95 -16.13 -0.21 16.59
CA ASP A 95 -16.52 0.98 17.37
C ASP A 95 -17.17 2.07 16.50
N GLY A 96 -17.07 1.97 15.17
CA GLY A 96 -17.56 2.96 14.23
C GLY A 96 -16.66 4.20 14.14
N ASN A 97 -15.43 4.13 14.65
CA ASN A 97 -14.51 5.26 14.62
C ASN A 97 -14.06 5.58 13.18
N PRO A 98 -13.94 6.87 12.81
CA PRO A 98 -13.43 7.26 11.50
C PRO A 98 -11.99 6.81 11.29
N CYS A 99 -11.73 6.25 10.12
CA CYS A 99 -10.40 5.82 9.69
C CYS A 99 -10.18 6.11 8.20
N VAL A 100 -8.96 5.86 7.73
CA VAL A 100 -8.56 6.03 6.32
C VAL A 100 -8.10 4.69 5.77
N ALA A 101 -8.87 4.10 4.85
CA ALA A 101 -8.48 2.89 4.14
C ALA A 101 -7.46 3.22 3.05
N LEU A 102 -6.37 2.47 2.98
CA LEU A 102 -5.24 2.70 2.07
C LEU A 102 -5.17 1.59 1.03
N TYR A 103 -5.26 1.99 -0.24
CA TYR A 103 -5.08 1.12 -1.38
C TYR A 103 -3.74 1.37 -2.04
N GLN A 104 -3.14 0.29 -2.55
CA GLN A 104 -1.94 0.38 -3.36
C GLN A 104 -2.03 -0.54 -4.57
N ARG A 105 -1.74 0.01 -5.75
CA ARG A 105 -1.45 -0.75 -6.96
C ARG A 105 0.04 -0.62 -7.25
N LYS A 106 0.80 -1.70 -7.12
CA LYS A 106 2.27 -1.69 -7.20
C LYS A 106 2.81 -1.66 -8.64
N SER A 107 1.95 -1.83 -9.64
CA SER A 107 2.33 -1.85 -11.05
C SER A 107 1.17 -1.45 -11.96
N THR A 108 1.48 -1.06 -13.21
CA THR A 108 0.50 -0.95 -14.29
C THR A 108 0.16 -2.30 -14.92
N PHE A 109 0.86 -3.38 -14.57
CA PHE A 109 0.60 -4.73 -15.06
C PHE A 109 -0.12 -5.58 -14.01
N GLY A 110 -0.96 -6.50 -14.47
CA GLY A 110 -1.80 -7.35 -13.63
C GLY A 110 -2.99 -6.60 -13.03
N LYS A 111 -3.49 -7.07 -11.88
CA LYS A 111 -4.73 -6.66 -11.21
C LYS A 111 -5.28 -5.29 -11.58
N SER A 112 -6.50 -5.33 -12.10
CA SER A 112 -7.33 -4.17 -12.40
C SER A 112 -7.75 -3.39 -11.15
N GLY A 113 -8.28 -2.19 -11.38
CA GLY A 113 -8.87 -1.33 -10.38
C GLY A 113 -7.86 -0.53 -9.58
N ILE A 114 -8.32 -0.04 -8.42
CA ILE A 114 -7.62 0.96 -7.61
C ILE A 114 -6.44 0.40 -6.80
N GLY A 115 -6.21 -0.92 -6.90
CA GLY A 115 -5.19 -1.65 -6.15
C GLY A 115 -5.77 -2.48 -4.99
N ASP A 116 -4.87 -3.16 -4.29
CA ASP A 116 -5.21 -3.97 -3.11
C ASP A 116 -5.35 -3.06 -1.88
N LEU A 117 -6.26 -3.41 -0.97
CA LEU A 117 -6.37 -2.76 0.33
C LEU A 117 -5.21 -3.22 1.22
N ILE A 118 -4.22 -2.36 1.43
CA ILE A 118 -2.97 -2.71 2.15
C ILE A 118 -3.04 -2.42 3.66
N GLY A 119 -4.08 -1.73 4.10
CA GLY A 119 -4.27 -1.37 5.50
C GLY A 119 -5.26 -0.24 5.67
N TYR A 120 -5.47 0.15 6.92
CA TYR A 120 -6.18 1.37 7.25
C TYR A 120 -5.50 2.09 8.42
N THR A 121 -5.65 3.40 8.45
CA THR A 121 -5.07 4.28 9.45
C THR A 121 -6.15 4.81 10.38
N THR A 122 -5.88 4.76 11.67
CA THR A 122 -6.65 5.42 12.73
C THR A 122 -5.84 6.56 13.33
N VAL A 123 -6.53 7.52 13.93
CA VAL A 123 -5.90 8.60 14.67
C VAL A 123 -6.57 8.83 16.02
N GLU A 124 -5.77 9.13 17.03
CA GLU A 124 -6.24 9.65 18.31
C GLU A 124 -5.94 11.14 18.39
N VAL A 125 -6.83 11.88 19.03
CA VAL A 125 -6.86 13.34 19.01
C VAL A 125 -6.85 13.87 20.44
N ASN A 126 -6.00 14.85 20.74
CA ASN A 126 -6.02 15.53 22.04
C ASN A 126 -7.11 16.61 22.13
N GLU A 127 -7.25 17.22 23.30
CA GLU A 127 -8.24 18.27 23.57
C GLU A 127 -8.11 19.50 22.64
N SER A 128 -6.92 19.74 22.09
CA SER A 128 -6.67 20.84 21.14
C SER A 128 -7.06 20.49 19.69
N GLY A 129 -7.56 19.29 19.44
CA GLY A 129 -7.93 18.81 18.11
C GLY A 129 -6.74 18.38 17.24
N LYS A 130 -5.58 18.10 17.85
CA LYS A 130 -4.37 17.63 17.16
C LYS A 130 -4.19 16.13 17.30
N VAL A 131 -3.60 15.51 16.29
CA VAL A 131 -3.28 14.08 16.26
C VAL A 131 -2.13 13.78 17.22
N VAL A 132 -2.40 12.95 18.24
CA VAL A 132 -1.40 12.46 19.19
C VAL A 132 -0.96 11.03 18.91
N ARG A 133 -1.77 10.24 18.21
CA ARG A 133 -1.39 8.90 17.75
C ARG A 133 -1.86 8.69 16.33
N PHE A 134 -0.97 8.22 15.48
CA PHE A 134 -1.25 7.80 14.12
C PHE A 134 -0.92 6.31 14.03
N PHE A 135 -1.89 5.45 13.77
CA PHE A 135 -1.65 4.01 13.78
C PHE A 135 -2.17 3.35 12.51
N THR A 136 -1.29 2.66 11.77
CA THR A 136 -1.67 1.93 10.56
C THR A 136 -1.79 0.43 10.83
N ILE A 137 -3.02 -0.07 10.70
CA ILE A 137 -3.39 -1.47 10.84
C ILE A 137 -3.28 -2.13 9.47
N THR A 138 -2.45 -3.17 9.37
CA THR A 138 -2.14 -3.86 8.10
C THR A 138 -2.53 -5.33 8.12
N ALA A 139 -2.86 -5.90 9.28
CA ALA A 139 -3.13 -7.33 9.43
C ALA A 139 -4.34 -7.65 10.32
N VAL A 140 -4.39 -7.09 11.54
CA VAL A 140 -5.39 -7.45 12.56
C VAL A 140 -5.97 -6.21 13.27
N PRO A 141 -7.28 -5.93 13.17
CA PRO A 141 -8.27 -6.60 12.32
C PRO A 141 -7.88 -6.59 10.84
N ARG A 142 -8.42 -7.56 10.10
CA ARG A 142 -8.24 -7.59 8.64
C ARG A 142 -8.69 -6.25 8.06
N PRO A 143 -7.89 -5.58 7.21
CA PRO A 143 -8.26 -4.28 6.66
C PRO A 143 -9.64 -4.26 5.99
N GLU A 144 -10.05 -5.37 5.38
CA GLU A 144 -11.35 -5.55 4.72
C GLU A 144 -12.54 -5.46 5.68
N SER A 145 -12.29 -5.53 7.00
CA SER A 145 -13.33 -5.34 8.00
C SER A 145 -13.82 -3.90 8.09
N CYS A 146 -13.07 -2.90 7.62
CA CYS A 146 -13.54 -1.51 7.64
C CYS A 146 -14.73 -1.27 6.70
N ARG A 147 -15.67 -0.43 7.15
CA ARG A 147 -16.82 0.00 6.34
C ARG A 147 -16.42 1.21 5.52
N ARG A 148 -16.21 0.97 4.24
CA ARG A 148 -15.72 1.94 3.26
C ARG A 148 -16.84 2.86 2.78
N SER A 149 -16.54 4.14 2.63
CA SER A 149 -17.54 5.18 2.30
C SER A 149 -17.74 5.42 0.81
N GLY A 150 -16.81 4.99 -0.04
CA GLY A 150 -16.72 5.38 -1.45
C GLY A 150 -16.09 6.75 -1.69
N LEU A 151 -15.72 7.49 -0.63
CA LEU A 151 -15.21 8.86 -0.72
C LEU A 151 -13.68 8.89 -0.72
N PHE A 152 -13.10 9.56 -1.72
CA PHE A 152 -11.67 9.77 -1.89
C PHE A 152 -11.35 11.28 -1.88
N PRO A 153 -11.29 11.93 -0.70
CA PRO A 153 -11.05 13.37 -0.61
C PRO A 153 -9.79 13.81 -1.37
N GLY A 154 -9.88 14.95 -2.04
CA GLY A 154 -8.77 15.53 -2.78
C GLY A 154 -8.65 15.05 -4.24
N LEU A 155 -9.42 14.05 -4.65
CA LEU A 155 -9.57 13.60 -6.04
C LEU A 155 -10.94 14.01 -6.60
N ASP A 156 -11.00 14.23 -7.90
CA ASP A 156 -12.28 14.35 -8.62
C ASP A 156 -12.88 12.98 -8.96
N ALA A 157 -14.17 12.97 -9.29
CA ALA A 157 -14.90 11.73 -9.57
C ALA A 157 -14.36 11.00 -10.82
N GLU A 158 -13.91 11.75 -11.83
CA GLU A 158 -13.36 11.18 -13.07
C GLU A 158 -12.06 10.41 -12.79
N THR A 159 -11.18 10.95 -11.95
CA THR A 159 -9.95 10.30 -11.51
C THR A 159 -10.24 9.01 -10.77
N VAL A 160 -11.16 9.05 -9.81
CA VAL A 160 -11.55 7.86 -9.04
C VAL A 160 -12.13 6.79 -9.97
N GLU A 161 -12.99 7.18 -10.90
CA GLU A 161 -13.65 6.25 -11.82
C GLU A 161 -12.66 5.65 -12.83
N ARG A 162 -11.74 6.47 -13.36
CA ARG A 162 -10.63 5.99 -14.21
C ARG A 162 -9.78 4.97 -13.46
N ASP A 163 -9.43 5.23 -12.21
CA ASP A 163 -8.57 4.34 -11.44
C ASP A 163 -9.29 3.04 -11.07
N LYS A 164 -10.61 3.08 -10.77
CA LYS A 164 -11.45 1.89 -10.54
C LYS A 164 -11.63 1.03 -11.78
N ASN A 165 -11.70 1.64 -12.95
CA ASN A 165 -11.89 0.96 -14.23
C ASN A 165 -10.57 0.61 -14.94
N PHE A 166 -9.42 0.87 -14.30
CA PHE A 166 -8.12 0.48 -14.83
C PHE A 166 -8.08 -1.04 -15.03
N THR A 167 -7.79 -1.54 -16.23
CA THR A 167 -7.83 -2.99 -16.48
C THR A 167 -6.50 -3.70 -16.23
N GLY A 168 -5.41 -2.95 -16.04
CA GLY A 168 -4.06 -3.51 -16.07
C GLY A 168 -3.60 -3.84 -17.49
N GLY A 169 -2.30 -3.68 -17.73
CA GLY A 169 -1.64 -4.36 -18.82
C GLY A 169 -1.26 -5.79 -18.42
N THR A 170 -0.87 -6.57 -19.40
CA THR A 170 -0.28 -7.89 -19.23
C THR A 170 1.18 -7.84 -19.67
N LEU A 171 2.00 -8.70 -19.09
CA LEU A 171 3.38 -8.88 -19.49
C LEU A 171 3.46 -9.79 -20.72
N PRO A 172 4.36 -9.48 -21.66
CA PRO A 172 4.68 -10.43 -22.71
C PRO A 172 5.38 -11.66 -22.10
N ARG A 173 5.18 -12.83 -22.71
CA ARG A 173 6.07 -13.98 -22.47
C ARG A 173 7.33 -13.76 -23.30
N SER A 174 8.35 -13.14 -22.70
CA SER A 174 9.61 -12.81 -23.37
C SER A 174 10.81 -12.98 -22.42
N GLU A 175 12.03 -12.99 -22.99
CA GLU A 175 13.29 -13.02 -22.23
C GLU A 175 13.54 -11.71 -21.44
N GLU A 176 12.77 -10.65 -21.73
CA GLU A 176 12.84 -9.37 -21.01
C GLU A 176 12.15 -9.44 -19.64
N VAL A 177 11.31 -10.45 -19.42
CA VAL A 177 10.70 -10.72 -18.12
C VAL A 177 11.61 -11.66 -17.34
N THR A 178 11.99 -11.24 -16.14
CA THR A 178 12.85 -12.00 -15.23
C THR A 178 12.11 -12.34 -13.94
N PHE A 179 12.16 -13.60 -13.55
CA PHE A 179 11.79 -14.07 -12.22
C PHE A 179 13.04 -14.01 -11.36
N VAL A 180 13.09 -13.11 -10.38
CA VAL A 180 14.18 -13.02 -9.42
C VAL A 180 13.74 -13.72 -8.13
N LEU A 181 14.27 -14.92 -7.90
CA LEU A 181 14.01 -15.69 -6.69
C LEU A 181 15.08 -15.43 -5.64
N PHE A 182 14.70 -14.79 -4.56
CA PHE A 182 15.52 -14.66 -3.36
C PHE A 182 15.21 -15.83 -2.42
N ALA A 183 16.11 -16.82 -2.38
CA ALA A 183 15.97 -18.01 -1.56
C ALA A 183 17.09 -18.05 -0.52
N MET A 184 16.71 -18.03 0.77
CA MET A 184 17.66 -18.22 1.86
C MET A 184 18.03 -19.71 2.00
N GLU A 185 19.22 -19.97 2.53
CA GLU A 185 19.69 -21.33 2.78
C GLU A 185 18.68 -22.11 3.64
N GLY A 186 18.32 -23.33 3.22
CA GLY A 186 17.32 -24.18 3.89
C GLY A 186 15.86 -23.95 3.50
N ILE A 187 15.55 -23.06 2.55
CA ILE A 187 14.18 -22.80 2.04
C ILE A 187 14.04 -23.29 0.59
N GLU A 188 14.25 -24.58 0.38
CA GLU A 188 14.33 -25.21 -0.95
C GLU A 188 12.97 -25.28 -1.66
N GLY A 189 11.86 -25.46 -0.93
CA GLY A 189 10.58 -25.77 -1.58
C GLY A 189 9.97 -24.62 -2.41
N MET A 190 10.32 -23.35 -2.16
CA MET A 190 9.86 -22.26 -3.05
C MET A 190 10.61 -22.30 -4.38
N ARG A 191 11.88 -22.73 -4.39
CA ARG A 191 12.65 -22.95 -5.62
C ARG A 191 12.00 -24.02 -6.47
N ASP A 192 11.73 -25.18 -5.90
CA ASP A 192 11.07 -26.29 -6.60
C ASP A 192 9.72 -25.87 -7.17
N SER A 193 8.98 -25.04 -6.42
CA SER A 193 7.69 -24.51 -6.87
C SER A 193 7.86 -23.54 -8.04
N VAL A 194 8.86 -22.66 -8.03
CA VAL A 194 9.14 -21.72 -9.14
C VAL A 194 9.64 -22.46 -10.38
N GLU A 195 10.58 -23.39 -10.21
CA GLU A 195 11.06 -24.22 -11.32
C GLU A 195 9.93 -25.05 -11.94
N GLY A 196 9.01 -25.54 -11.12
CA GLY A 196 7.84 -26.31 -11.56
C GLY A 196 6.78 -25.51 -12.32
N ILE A 197 6.80 -24.17 -12.26
CA ILE A 197 5.90 -23.31 -13.05
C ILE A 197 6.61 -22.61 -14.20
N LEU A 198 7.94 -22.52 -14.19
CA LEU A 198 8.71 -21.79 -15.21
C LEU A 198 8.36 -22.18 -16.66
N PRO A 199 8.11 -23.47 -17.00
CA PRO A 199 7.68 -23.87 -18.34
C PRO A 199 6.40 -23.20 -18.83
N ASP A 200 5.48 -22.82 -17.93
CA ASP A 200 4.22 -22.17 -18.27
C ASP A 200 4.43 -20.73 -18.78
N PHE A 201 5.58 -20.14 -18.47
CA PHE A 201 5.91 -18.75 -18.73
C PHE A 201 7.15 -18.53 -19.60
N LEU A 202 7.69 -19.59 -20.23
CA LEU A 202 8.83 -19.45 -21.14
C LEU A 202 8.54 -18.43 -22.27
N PRO A 203 9.55 -17.65 -22.71
CA PRO A 203 10.99 -17.79 -22.44
C PRO A 203 11.55 -16.97 -21.26
N ILE A 204 10.80 -16.81 -20.17
CA ILE A 204 11.24 -16.07 -18.96
C ILE A 204 12.58 -16.58 -18.38
N HIS A 205 13.41 -15.63 -17.94
CA HIS A 205 14.65 -15.89 -17.22
C HIS A 205 14.40 -16.08 -15.72
N LEU A 206 15.02 -17.10 -15.10
CA LEU A 206 15.06 -17.25 -13.64
C LEU A 206 16.45 -16.84 -13.14
N ASP A 207 16.51 -15.77 -12.37
CA ASP A 207 17.69 -15.31 -11.64
C ASP A 207 17.53 -15.66 -10.16
N GLN A 208 18.48 -16.40 -9.59
CA GLN A 208 18.43 -16.80 -8.19
C GLN A 208 19.43 -16.02 -7.36
N LYS A 209 18.96 -15.41 -6.28
CA LYS A 209 19.77 -14.73 -5.26
C LYS A 209 19.75 -15.50 -3.95
N THR A 210 20.88 -15.47 -3.28
CA THR A 210 21.13 -16.06 -1.95
C THR A 210 21.31 -14.96 -0.92
N ASP A 211 21.29 -15.30 0.37
CA ASP A 211 21.51 -14.36 1.49
C ASP A 211 22.90 -13.70 1.48
N GLN A 212 23.83 -14.20 0.66
CA GLN A 212 25.14 -13.60 0.41
C GLN A 212 25.12 -12.49 -0.65
N ASP A 213 24.05 -12.34 -1.42
CA ASP A 213 23.92 -11.31 -2.44
C ASP A 213 23.55 -9.95 -1.82
N GLU A 214 24.26 -8.88 -2.21
CA GLU A 214 23.97 -7.50 -1.77
C GLU A 214 22.53 -7.07 -2.09
N ALA A 215 21.94 -7.64 -3.14
CA ALA A 215 20.56 -7.40 -3.53
C ALA A 215 19.56 -7.78 -2.43
N CYS A 216 19.83 -8.80 -1.61
CA CYS A 216 18.96 -9.17 -0.49
C CYS A 216 18.84 -8.05 0.53
N TYR A 217 19.94 -7.38 0.85
CA TYR A 217 19.98 -6.24 1.77
C TYR A 217 19.25 -5.03 1.18
N HIS A 218 19.52 -4.71 -0.09
CA HIS A 218 18.89 -3.58 -0.77
C HIS A 218 17.37 -3.74 -0.89
N HIS A 219 16.89 -4.96 -1.08
CA HIS A 219 15.46 -5.26 -1.23
C HIS A 219 14.77 -5.53 0.12
N SER A 220 15.48 -5.39 1.24
CA SER A 220 15.01 -5.65 2.62
C SER A 220 14.44 -7.07 2.80
N ILE A 221 15.05 -8.05 2.13
CA ILE A 221 14.62 -9.45 2.17
C ILE A 221 15.36 -10.10 3.33
N ILE A 222 14.69 -10.18 4.48
CA ILE A 222 15.35 -10.51 5.76
C ILE A 222 14.88 -11.81 6.42
N MET A 223 13.74 -12.39 5.99
CA MET A 223 13.16 -13.55 6.71
C MET A 223 12.38 -14.56 5.88
N PHE A 224 11.85 -14.19 4.71
CA PHE A 224 10.99 -15.05 3.91
C PHE A 224 11.51 -15.14 2.47
N PRO A 225 11.36 -16.31 1.82
CA PRO A 225 11.71 -16.41 0.42
C PRO A 225 10.80 -15.45 -0.37
N THR A 226 11.37 -14.81 -1.37
CA THR A 226 10.69 -13.74 -2.12
C THR A 226 10.89 -13.98 -3.61
N LEU A 227 9.81 -13.91 -4.37
CA LEU A 227 9.83 -13.94 -5.83
C LEU A 227 9.42 -12.57 -6.36
N ASP A 228 10.37 -11.89 -7.00
CA ASP A 228 10.12 -10.66 -7.76
C ASP A 228 9.95 -10.99 -9.24
N ILE A 229 8.92 -10.42 -9.86
CA ILE A 229 8.74 -10.42 -11.31
C ILE A 229 9.21 -9.07 -11.82
N VAL A 230 10.25 -9.07 -12.65
CA VAL A 230 10.90 -7.86 -13.16
C VAL A 230 10.68 -7.74 -14.66
N TYR A 231 10.32 -6.55 -15.12
CA TYR A 231 10.20 -6.20 -16.53
C TYR A 231 10.64 -4.75 -16.71
N GLU A 232 11.44 -4.47 -17.75
CA GLU A 232 12.02 -3.13 -18.00
C GLU A 232 12.69 -2.52 -16.75
N GLU A 233 13.47 -3.34 -16.02
CA GLU A 233 14.17 -2.96 -14.78
C GLU A 233 13.25 -2.57 -13.59
N GLN A 234 11.95 -2.80 -13.69
CA GLN A 234 10.97 -2.51 -12.63
C GLN A 234 10.41 -3.79 -12.02
N ILE A 235 10.30 -3.82 -10.69
CA ILE A 235 9.55 -4.88 -9.99
C ILE A 235 8.07 -4.67 -10.28
N VAL A 236 7.51 -5.57 -11.07
CA VAL A 236 6.10 -5.59 -11.46
C VAL A 236 5.26 -6.27 -10.39
N ARG A 237 5.79 -7.30 -9.75
CA ARG A 237 5.10 -8.06 -8.72
C ARG A 237 6.10 -8.65 -7.74
N ARG A 238 5.73 -8.65 -6.46
CA ARG A 238 6.48 -9.33 -5.40
C ARG A 238 5.55 -10.32 -4.69
N ILE A 239 6.02 -11.54 -4.54
CA ILE A 239 5.36 -12.61 -3.79
C ILE A 239 6.28 -12.99 -2.63
N GLU A 240 5.84 -12.75 -1.40
CA GLU A 240 6.60 -13.02 -0.18
C GLU A 240 6.06 -14.25 0.53
N GLY A 241 6.97 -15.08 1.06
CA GLY A 241 6.62 -16.29 1.78
C GLY A 241 6.57 -17.52 0.89
N TYR A 242 6.42 -18.67 1.54
CA TYR A 242 6.37 -19.95 0.86
C TYR A 242 5.01 -20.14 0.18
N HIS A 243 5.04 -20.45 -1.12
CA HIS A 243 3.85 -20.79 -1.91
C HIS A 243 4.10 -22.02 -2.76
N PRO A 244 3.21 -23.03 -2.71
CA PRO A 244 3.25 -24.13 -3.65
C PRO A 244 2.95 -23.67 -5.08
N ALA A 245 3.34 -24.48 -6.06
CA ALA A 245 3.28 -24.14 -7.48
C ALA A 245 1.88 -23.75 -7.99
N ASP A 246 0.82 -24.37 -7.48
CA ASP A 246 -0.57 -24.03 -7.81
C ASP A 246 -0.95 -22.63 -7.32
N GLN A 247 -0.58 -22.26 -6.09
CA GLN A 247 -0.79 -20.91 -5.56
C GLN A 247 0.04 -19.87 -6.31
N LEU A 248 1.26 -20.21 -6.72
CA LEU A 248 2.07 -19.29 -7.53
C LEU A 248 1.42 -19.03 -8.90
N ARG A 249 0.89 -20.07 -9.57
CA ARG A 249 0.13 -19.89 -10.81
C ARG A 249 -1.07 -18.98 -10.62
N GLU A 250 -1.88 -19.22 -9.59
CA GLU A 250 -3.03 -18.36 -9.28
C GLU A 250 -2.61 -16.90 -9.05
N LYS A 251 -1.51 -16.70 -8.32
CA LYS A 251 -0.93 -15.37 -8.05
C LYS A 251 -0.25 -14.73 -9.24
N LEU A 252 -0.07 -15.41 -10.37
CA LEU A 252 0.54 -14.87 -11.60
C LEU A 252 -0.41 -14.87 -12.79
N ALA A 253 -1.59 -15.49 -12.66
CA ALA A 253 -2.54 -15.73 -13.76
C ALA A 253 -3.05 -14.44 -14.41
N ASP A 254 -3.14 -13.35 -13.66
CA ASP A 254 -3.56 -12.03 -14.17
C ASP A 254 -2.40 -11.22 -14.75
N LEU A 255 -1.15 -11.67 -14.59
CA LEU A 255 0.02 -10.89 -14.99
C LEU A 255 0.45 -11.13 -16.44
N PHE A 256 0.13 -12.28 -17.01
CA PHE A 256 0.53 -12.68 -18.35
C PHE A 256 -0.69 -12.95 -19.22
N ASP A 257 -0.60 -12.61 -20.50
CA ASP A 257 -1.53 -13.11 -21.53
C ASP A 257 -1.23 -14.58 -21.90
#